data_AF-A0A2N9HE97-F1
#
_entry.id   AF-A0A2N9HE97-F1
#
_cell.length_a   1.000
_cell.length_b   1.000
_cell.length_c   1.000
_cell.angle_alpha   90.00
_cell.angle_beta   90.00
_cell.angle_gamma   90.00
#
_symmetry.space_group_name_H-M   'P 1'
#
loop_
_entity.id
_entity.type
_entity.pdbx_description
1 polymer ?
#
loop_
_entity_poly.entity_id
_entity_poly.type
_entity_poly.pdbx_seq_one_letter_code
_entity_poly.pdbx_strand_id
1 'polypeptide(L)'
;MKLIPLCLASLILLFVNPSIEWPGSTPTPMPWPKQFHALLYMNLSTTHLQISDLWYDWPKGRNVNIFQKQLGELLYDIEWNNGTSYYYTLGAQGTCEIMSFEVGIPRPDFLDGANYLGTTVTDGFNCNVWEKVDFIWYYEDVLTRRPVRWDFYDGISTHVITFEVGAVLQDSLTQAPAYCFSQESEKL
;
A
#
# COMPACT_ATOMS: atom_id res chain seq x y z
N MET A 1 64.58 -20.44 42.59
CA MET A 1 63.19 -19.96 42.72
C MET A 1 63.13 -18.50 42.29
N LYS A 2 62.57 -18.21 41.12
CA LYS A 2 62.15 -16.85 40.72
C LYS A 2 60.81 -16.99 40.02
N LEU A 3 59.78 -16.40 40.62
CA LEU A 3 58.41 -16.35 40.12
C LEU A 3 58.33 -15.41 38.92
N ILE A 4 57.66 -15.84 37.86
CA ILE A 4 57.28 -15.02 36.70
C ILE A 4 55.84 -14.52 36.96
N PRO A 5 55.54 -13.22 36.81
CA PRO A 5 54.21 -12.71 37.06
C PRO A 5 53.28 -13.06 35.89
N LEU A 6 52.13 -13.64 36.19
CA LEU A 6 51.05 -13.86 35.23
C LEU A 6 50.42 -12.50 34.90
N CYS A 7 50.56 -12.04 33.66
CA CYS A 7 49.89 -10.83 33.18
C CYS A 7 48.44 -11.20 32.85
N LEU A 8 47.47 -10.81 33.69
CA LEU A 8 46.05 -10.90 33.35
C LEU A 8 45.72 -9.86 32.28
N ALA A 9 45.60 -10.28 31.03
CA ALA A 9 44.99 -9.48 29.98
C ALA A 9 43.46 -9.49 30.19
N SER A 10 42.91 -8.42 30.76
CA SER A 10 41.46 -8.19 30.77
C SER A 10 40.99 -7.87 29.35
N LEU A 11 40.23 -8.79 28.76
CA LEU A 11 39.53 -8.56 27.50
C LEU A 11 38.31 -7.68 27.77
N ILE A 12 38.46 -6.37 27.59
CA ILE A 12 37.34 -5.42 27.65
C ILE A 12 36.52 -5.61 26.36
N LEU A 13 35.44 -6.38 26.45
CA LEU A 13 34.36 -6.37 25.46
C LEU A 13 33.70 -4.98 25.51
N LEU A 14 34.10 -4.11 24.59
CA LEU A 14 33.38 -2.87 24.31
C LEU A 14 32.00 -3.26 23.77
N PHE A 15 30.97 -3.15 24.61
CA PHE A 15 29.60 -3.09 24.15
C PHE A 15 29.47 -1.82 23.30
N VAL A 16 29.61 -1.97 21.99
CA VAL A 16 29.23 -0.92 21.05
C VAL A 16 27.71 -0.81 21.13
N ASN A 17 27.22 0.19 21.87
CA ASN A 17 25.82 0.60 21.76
C ASN A 17 25.60 1.06 20.31
N PRO A 18 24.71 0.41 19.53
CA PRO A 18 24.48 0.77 18.13
C PRO A 18 23.69 2.08 18.00
N SER A 19 23.32 2.73 19.09
CA SER A 19 22.53 3.97 19.11
C SER A 19 23.41 5.22 18.96
N ILE A 20 24.27 5.24 17.93
CA ILE A 20 24.71 6.50 17.35
C ILE A 20 23.66 6.85 16.29
N GLU A 21 22.61 7.54 16.71
CA GLU A 21 21.78 8.30 15.77
C GLU A 21 22.64 9.45 15.26
N TRP A 22 23.20 9.29 14.07
CA TRP A 22 23.66 10.44 13.29
C TRP A 22 22.44 11.37 13.13
N PRO A 23 22.59 12.71 13.22
CA PRO A 23 21.50 13.62 12.91
C PRO A 23 21.28 13.60 11.39
N GLY A 24 20.70 12.51 10.91
CA GLY A 24 20.15 12.40 9.57
C GLY A 24 18.84 13.16 9.54
N SER A 25 18.61 13.92 8.48
CA SER A 25 17.29 14.48 8.21
C SER A 25 16.26 13.36 8.21
N THR A 26 15.13 13.56 8.87
CA THR A 26 13.97 12.68 8.81
C THR A 26 13.64 12.36 7.34
N PRO A 27 13.49 11.07 6.96
CA PRO A 27 13.20 10.72 5.59
C PRO A 27 11.83 11.24 5.16
N THR A 28 11.73 11.66 3.91
CA THR A 28 10.46 12.03 3.28
C THR A 28 9.91 10.84 2.49
N PRO A 29 8.60 10.55 2.51
CA PRO A 29 8.01 9.44 1.76
C PRO A 29 8.22 9.61 0.25
N MET A 30 8.35 8.51 -0.48
CA MET A 30 8.49 8.55 -1.94
C MET A 30 7.11 8.78 -2.56
N PRO A 31 6.94 9.76 -3.46
CA PRO A 31 5.71 9.86 -4.23
C PRO A 31 5.47 8.59 -5.03
N TRP A 32 4.22 8.15 -5.12
CA TRP A 32 3.86 7.05 -5.99
C TRP A 32 4.26 7.35 -7.44
N PRO A 33 4.73 6.33 -8.19
CA PRO A 33 4.88 6.46 -9.62
C PRO A 33 3.56 6.85 -10.28
N LYS A 34 3.62 7.61 -11.37
CA LYS A 34 2.40 8.02 -12.10
C LYS A 34 1.57 6.84 -12.61
N GLN A 35 2.23 5.71 -12.88
CA GLN A 35 1.62 4.49 -13.36
C GLN A 35 2.32 3.30 -12.72
N PHE A 36 1.56 2.32 -12.26
CA PHE A 36 2.10 1.04 -11.80
C PHE A 36 1.02 -0.04 -11.78
N HIS A 37 1.48 -1.29 -11.74
CA HIS A 37 0.68 -2.44 -11.37
C HIS A 37 1.17 -3.00 -10.04
N ALA A 38 0.26 -3.43 -9.18
CA ALA A 38 0.60 -4.10 -7.93
C ALA A 38 -0.32 -5.28 -7.69
N LEU A 39 0.26 -6.44 -7.38
CA LEU A 39 -0.50 -7.57 -6.83
C LEU A 39 -0.46 -7.48 -5.31
N LEU A 40 -1.63 -7.47 -4.69
CA LEU A 40 -1.79 -7.21 -3.28
C LEU A 40 -2.48 -8.37 -2.58
N TYR A 41 -2.01 -8.69 -1.38
CA TYR A 41 -2.73 -9.51 -0.43
C TYR A 41 -3.37 -8.61 0.63
N MET A 42 -4.68 -8.75 0.83
CA MET A 42 -5.45 -7.95 1.76
C MET A 42 -6.06 -8.84 2.85
N ASN A 43 -5.86 -8.45 4.10
CA ASN A 43 -6.57 -8.98 5.25
C ASN A 43 -7.70 -8.01 5.60
N LEU A 44 -8.94 -8.38 5.32
CA LEU A 44 -10.10 -7.53 5.53
C LEU A 44 -10.67 -7.71 6.94
N SER A 45 -11.14 -6.62 7.54
CA SER A 45 -11.70 -6.61 8.90
C SER A 45 -12.95 -7.50 9.07
N THR A 46 -13.73 -7.68 8.00
CA THR A 46 -15.04 -8.36 8.06
C THR A 46 -15.16 -9.64 7.22
N THR A 47 -14.37 -9.81 6.15
CA THR A 47 -14.61 -10.85 5.14
C THR A 47 -13.39 -11.72 4.79
N HIS A 48 -12.45 -11.89 5.71
CA HIS A 48 -11.24 -12.70 5.51
C HIS A 48 -10.40 -12.21 4.31
N LEU A 49 -9.59 -13.10 3.72
CA LEU A 49 -8.48 -12.77 2.83
C LEU A 49 -8.94 -12.49 1.39
N GLN A 50 -8.30 -11.51 0.76
CA GLN A 50 -8.55 -11.10 -0.62
C GLN A 50 -7.22 -10.89 -1.36
N ILE A 51 -7.18 -11.23 -2.65
CA ILE A 51 -6.16 -10.72 -3.56
C ILE A 51 -6.74 -9.52 -4.32
N SER A 52 -5.98 -8.43 -4.39
CA SER A 52 -6.30 -7.29 -5.26
C SER A 52 -5.25 -7.15 -6.36
N ASP A 53 -5.71 -7.07 -7.59
CA ASP A 53 -4.92 -6.74 -8.76
C ASP A 53 -5.14 -5.25 -9.06
N LEU A 54 -4.18 -4.41 -8.65
CA LEU A 54 -4.26 -2.95 -8.66
C LEU A 54 -3.53 -2.36 -9.87
N TRP A 55 -4.24 -1.63 -10.71
CA TRP A 55 -3.71 -0.86 -11.83
C TRP A 55 -3.95 0.63 -11.61
N TYR A 56 -2.89 1.33 -11.23
CA TYR A 56 -2.93 2.77 -10.98
C TYR A 56 -2.45 3.54 -12.21
N ASP A 57 -3.24 4.50 -12.68
CA ASP A 57 -2.96 5.30 -13.88
C ASP A 57 -3.36 6.76 -13.69
N TRP A 58 -2.52 7.51 -12.96
CA TRP A 58 -2.73 8.92 -12.64
C TRP A 58 -2.90 9.82 -13.87
N PRO A 59 -2.09 9.72 -14.95
CA PRO A 59 -2.27 10.54 -16.15
C PRO A 59 -3.65 10.41 -16.79
N LYS A 60 -4.28 9.23 -16.66
CA LYS A 60 -5.64 8.97 -17.13
C LYS A 60 -6.71 9.10 -16.04
N GLY A 61 -6.32 9.47 -14.82
CA GLY A 61 -7.23 9.73 -13.71
C GLY A 61 -8.04 8.51 -13.28
N ARG A 62 -7.47 7.30 -13.38
CA ARG A 62 -8.16 6.04 -13.08
C ARG A 62 -7.34 5.13 -12.19
N ASN A 63 -8.03 4.36 -11.36
CA ASN A 63 -7.48 3.31 -10.53
C ASN A 63 -8.39 2.08 -10.68
N VAL A 64 -7.86 0.97 -11.17
CA VAL A 64 -8.64 -0.26 -11.36
C VAL A 64 -8.16 -1.30 -10.37
N ASN A 65 -9.04 -1.73 -9.48
CA ASN A 65 -8.82 -2.90 -8.65
C ASN A 65 -9.64 -4.08 -9.19
N ILE A 66 -9.04 -5.26 -9.20
CA ILE A 66 -9.75 -6.52 -9.45
C ILE A 66 -9.58 -7.40 -8.22
N PHE A 67 -10.68 -7.59 -7.50
CA PHE A 67 -10.71 -8.28 -6.23
C PHE A 67 -11.14 -9.73 -6.40
N GLN A 68 -10.34 -10.64 -5.86
CA GLN A 68 -10.67 -12.06 -5.75
C GLN A 68 -10.65 -12.47 -4.27
N LYS A 69 -11.83 -12.77 -3.73
CA LYS A 69 -11.99 -13.43 -2.41
C LYS A 69 -11.93 -14.95 -2.57
N GLN A 70 -11.55 -15.69 -1.53
CA GLN A 70 -11.35 -17.15 -1.62
C GLN A 70 -12.55 -17.93 -2.19
N LEU A 71 -13.79 -17.52 -1.86
CA LEU A 71 -15.03 -18.15 -2.30
C LEU A 71 -16.00 -17.14 -2.93
N GLY A 72 -15.50 -15.97 -3.35
CA GLY A 72 -16.30 -14.89 -3.94
C GLY A 72 -16.20 -14.84 -5.46
N GLU A 73 -17.14 -14.12 -6.06
CA GLU A 73 -17.03 -13.73 -7.47
C GLU A 73 -15.91 -12.70 -7.66
N LEU A 74 -15.38 -12.63 -8.87
CA LEU A 74 -14.40 -11.62 -9.25
C LEU A 74 -15.10 -10.27 -9.33
N LEU A 75 -14.72 -9.35 -8.43
CA LEU A 75 -15.29 -8.02 -8.33
C LEU A 75 -14.32 -7.00 -8.93
N TYR A 76 -14.79 -6.19 -9.86
CA TYR A 76 -14.05 -5.08 -10.43
C TYR A 76 -14.44 -3.81 -9.72
N ASP A 77 -13.47 -2.95 -9.45
CA ASP A 77 -13.67 -1.60 -8.97
C ASP A 77 -12.86 -0.66 -9.86
N ILE A 78 -13.56 0.23 -10.58
CA ILE A 78 -12.91 1.32 -11.28
C ILE A 78 -13.25 2.64 -10.61
N GLU A 79 -12.22 3.24 -10.04
CA GLU A 79 -12.26 4.51 -9.36
C GLU A 79 -11.71 5.60 -10.28
N TRP A 80 -12.38 6.75 -10.28
CA TRP A 80 -11.99 7.92 -11.07
C TRP A 80 -11.52 9.06 -10.17
N ASN A 81 -10.63 9.90 -10.70
CA ASN A 81 -10.14 11.08 -10.00
C ASN A 81 -11.21 12.12 -9.66
N ASN A 82 -12.39 12.05 -10.30
CA ASN A 82 -13.54 12.89 -9.99
C ASN A 82 -14.37 12.37 -8.80
N GLY A 83 -13.95 11.26 -8.19
CA GLY A 83 -14.60 10.64 -7.05
C GLY A 83 -15.60 9.54 -7.37
N THR A 84 -15.98 9.35 -8.63
CA THR A 84 -16.90 8.25 -8.99
C THR A 84 -16.16 6.91 -8.99
N SER A 85 -16.75 5.91 -8.34
CA SER A 85 -16.30 4.52 -8.39
C SER A 85 -17.43 3.60 -8.86
N TYR A 86 -17.09 2.57 -9.61
CA TYR A 86 -18.04 1.53 -10.04
C TYR A 86 -17.55 0.18 -9.58
N TYR A 87 -18.32 -0.47 -8.71
CA TYR A 87 -18.13 -1.84 -8.28
C TYR A 87 -19.01 -2.76 -9.12
N TYR A 88 -18.45 -3.69 -9.86
CA TYR A 88 -19.23 -4.55 -10.75
C TYR A 88 -18.66 -5.96 -10.92
N THR A 89 -19.54 -6.93 -11.20
CA THR A 89 -19.16 -8.26 -11.67
C THR A 89 -19.44 -8.36 -13.16
N LEU A 90 -18.64 -9.14 -13.91
CA LEU A 90 -18.85 -9.35 -15.35
C LEU A 90 -19.70 -10.60 -15.63
N GLY A 91 -20.50 -10.57 -16.69
CA GLY A 91 -21.25 -11.72 -17.19
C GLY A 91 -22.73 -11.42 -17.46
N ALA A 92 -23.50 -12.45 -17.83
CA ALA A 92 -24.92 -12.29 -18.18
C ALA A 92 -25.81 -11.83 -17.01
N GLN A 93 -25.36 -12.03 -15.77
CA GLN A 93 -26.02 -11.57 -14.54
C GLN A 93 -25.13 -10.59 -13.76
N GLY A 94 -24.28 -9.82 -14.47
CA GLY A 94 -23.39 -8.85 -13.85
C GLY A 94 -24.15 -7.84 -13.01
N THR A 95 -23.63 -7.54 -11.83
CA THR A 95 -24.16 -6.51 -10.93
C THR A 95 -23.32 -5.25 -11.04
N CYS A 96 -23.89 -4.10 -10.67
CA CYS A 96 -23.16 -2.85 -10.55
C CYS A 96 -23.68 -2.04 -9.38
N GLU A 97 -22.74 -1.42 -8.66
CA GLU A 97 -22.97 -0.44 -7.60
C GLU A 97 -22.09 0.79 -7.90
N ILE A 98 -22.70 1.98 -7.83
CA ILE A 98 -22.01 3.24 -8.08
C ILE A 98 -21.78 3.92 -6.74
N MET A 99 -20.53 4.28 -6.46
CA MET A 99 -20.15 5.02 -5.27
C MET A 99 -19.53 6.36 -5.62
N SER A 100 -19.59 7.31 -4.68
CA SER A 100 -18.94 8.61 -4.81
C SER A 100 -18.08 8.88 -3.59
N PHE A 101 -16.77 9.00 -3.80
CA PHE A 101 -15.78 9.38 -2.80
C PHE A 101 -15.21 10.74 -3.16
N GLU A 102 -15.48 11.78 -2.37
CA GLU A 102 -15.12 13.18 -2.72
C GLU A 102 -13.64 13.40 -3.08
N VAL A 103 -12.75 12.57 -2.53
CA VAL A 103 -11.30 12.67 -2.73
C VAL A 103 -10.80 12.03 -4.04
N GLY A 104 -11.56 11.11 -4.64
CA GLY A 104 -11.13 10.31 -5.78
C GLY A 104 -9.93 9.40 -5.46
N ILE A 105 -9.17 9.06 -6.50
CA ILE A 105 -8.00 8.18 -6.38
C ILE A 105 -6.84 8.90 -5.66
N PRO A 106 -5.99 8.18 -4.90
CA PRO A 106 -4.84 8.77 -4.22
C PRO A 106 -3.95 9.53 -5.20
N ARG A 107 -3.55 10.76 -4.85
CA ARG A 107 -2.55 11.49 -5.63
C ARG A 107 -1.18 10.85 -5.47
N PRO A 108 -0.24 11.03 -6.42
CA PRO A 108 1.13 10.57 -6.27
C PRO A 108 1.79 11.01 -4.95
N ASP A 109 1.44 12.19 -4.46
CA ASP A 109 1.96 12.80 -3.23
C ASP A 109 1.03 12.64 -2.03
N PHE A 110 0.14 11.64 -1.99
CA PHE A 110 -0.87 11.52 -0.92
C PHE A 110 -0.28 11.43 0.50
N LEU A 111 0.99 11.04 0.64
CA LEU A 111 1.74 11.02 1.91
C LEU A 111 2.43 12.36 2.25
N ASP A 112 2.29 13.41 1.46
CA ASP A 112 2.87 14.72 1.78
C ASP A 112 2.31 15.23 3.12
N GLY A 113 3.17 15.66 4.03
CA GLY A 113 2.80 16.01 5.40
C GLY A 113 2.37 14.84 6.29
N ALA A 114 2.72 13.59 5.94
CA ALA A 114 2.57 12.44 6.84
C ALA A 114 3.60 12.48 8.00
N ASN A 115 3.23 11.91 9.14
CA ASN A 115 4.06 11.82 10.33
C ASN A 115 4.99 10.61 10.23
N TYR A 116 6.31 10.82 10.28
CA TYR A 116 7.27 9.72 10.33
C TYR A 116 7.31 9.10 11.72
N LEU A 117 7.14 7.78 11.79
CA LEU A 117 7.05 7.02 13.05
C LEU A 117 8.33 6.22 13.38
N GLY A 118 9.31 6.21 12.49
CA GLY A 118 10.53 5.41 12.62
C GLY A 118 10.58 4.24 11.65
N THR A 119 11.42 3.25 11.96
CA THR A 119 11.60 2.05 11.14
C THR A 119 11.11 0.78 11.84
N THR A 120 10.56 -0.17 11.09
CA THR A 120 10.19 -1.49 11.60
C THR A 120 10.40 -2.58 10.54
N VAL A 121 10.51 -3.83 10.97
CA VAL A 121 10.60 -4.97 10.05
C VAL A 121 9.21 -5.55 9.78
N THR A 122 8.81 -5.60 8.52
CA THR A 122 7.55 -6.24 8.07
C THR A 122 7.76 -6.91 6.72
N ASP A 123 7.11 -8.06 6.50
CA ASP A 123 7.20 -8.85 5.26
C ASP A 123 8.63 -9.15 4.77
N GLY A 124 9.60 -9.19 5.70
CA GLY A 124 11.02 -9.40 5.40
C GLY A 124 11.80 -8.14 5.01
N PHE A 125 11.19 -6.95 5.06
CA PHE A 125 11.80 -5.66 4.73
C PHE A 125 11.95 -4.79 5.98
N ASN A 126 13.06 -4.05 6.07
CA ASN A 126 13.17 -2.95 7.04
C ASN A 126 12.51 -1.71 6.41
N CYS A 127 11.39 -1.28 6.95
CA CYS A 127 10.55 -0.23 6.38
C CYS A 127 10.58 1.04 7.22
N ASN A 128 10.66 2.18 6.54
CA ASN A 128 10.19 3.45 7.08
C ASN A 128 8.67 3.38 7.24
N VAL A 129 8.16 3.97 8.33
CA VAL A 129 6.71 3.99 8.62
C VAL A 129 6.24 5.44 8.68
N TRP A 130 5.17 5.74 7.95
CA TRP A 130 4.47 7.02 8.05
C TRP A 130 3.01 6.81 8.39
N GLU A 131 2.46 7.70 9.21
CA GLU A 131 1.03 7.80 9.47
C GLU A 131 0.48 9.04 8.78
N LYS A 132 -0.70 8.91 8.17
CA LYS A 132 -1.39 10.00 7.50
C LYS A 132 -2.84 10.07 7.98
N VAL A 133 -3.16 11.22 8.60
CA VAL A 133 -4.50 11.66 9.04
C VAL A 133 -5.27 10.65 9.91
N ASP A 134 -4.55 9.92 10.76
CA ASP A 134 -5.05 8.82 11.61
C ASP A 134 -5.82 7.74 10.82
N PHE A 135 -5.60 7.67 9.52
CA PHE A 135 -6.36 6.85 8.59
C PHE A 135 -5.53 5.72 8.00
N ILE A 136 -4.29 6.02 7.58
CA ILE A 136 -3.41 5.07 6.92
C ILE A 136 -2.00 5.08 7.53
N TRP A 137 -1.45 3.88 7.76
CA TRP A 137 -0.05 3.64 8.08
C TRP A 137 0.63 3.02 6.87
N TYR A 138 1.67 3.66 6.38
CA TYR A 138 2.34 3.30 5.14
C TYR A 138 3.76 2.83 5.41
N TYR A 139 4.13 1.69 4.83
CA TYR A 139 5.43 1.04 5.02
C TYR A 139 6.17 1.02 3.69
N GLU A 140 7.31 1.72 3.63
CA GLU A 140 8.19 1.80 2.46
C GLU A 140 9.54 1.18 2.84
N ASP A 141 10.05 0.26 2.01
CA ASP A 141 11.36 -0.33 2.23
C ASP A 141 12.46 0.75 2.27
N VAL A 142 13.28 0.76 3.33
CA VAL A 142 14.34 1.76 3.52
C VAL A 142 15.35 1.73 2.36
N LEU A 143 15.62 0.54 1.82
CA LEU A 143 16.67 0.38 0.79
C LEU A 143 16.17 0.75 -0.60
N THR A 144 15.05 0.17 -1.04
CA THR A 144 14.55 0.32 -2.41
C THR A 144 13.51 1.42 -2.56
N ARG A 145 12.99 1.94 -1.45
CA ARG A 145 11.90 2.92 -1.40
C ARG A 145 10.59 2.43 -2.01
N ARG A 146 10.43 1.11 -2.15
CA ARG A 146 9.22 0.50 -2.71
C ARG A 146 8.13 0.42 -1.64
N PRO A 147 6.86 0.50 -2.03
CA PRO A 147 5.74 0.14 -1.15
C PRO A 147 5.87 -1.31 -0.68
N VAL A 148 5.71 -1.56 0.62
CA VAL A 148 5.71 -2.92 1.19
C VAL A 148 4.35 -3.28 1.76
N ARG A 149 3.73 -2.35 2.50
CA ARG A 149 2.47 -2.57 3.17
C ARG A 149 1.76 -1.25 3.43
N TRP A 150 0.45 -1.28 3.56
CA TRP A 150 -0.28 -0.21 4.25
C TRP A 150 -1.45 -0.76 5.06
N ASP A 151 -1.68 -0.16 6.23
CA ASP A 151 -2.76 -0.51 7.15
C ASP A 151 -3.75 0.65 7.25
N PHE A 152 -5.03 0.33 7.35
CA PHE A 152 -6.09 1.30 7.57
C PHE A 152 -6.58 1.25 9.02
N TYR A 153 -7.12 2.38 9.50
CA TYR A 153 -7.63 2.52 10.87
C TYR A 153 -8.73 1.51 11.26
N ASP A 154 -9.44 0.95 10.27
CA ASP A 154 -10.53 0.00 10.44
C ASP A 154 -10.05 -1.47 10.52
N GLY A 155 -8.73 -1.69 10.56
CA GLY A 155 -8.11 -2.99 10.71
C GLY A 155 -7.86 -3.73 9.38
N ILE A 156 -8.11 -3.09 8.23
CA ILE A 156 -7.68 -3.64 6.94
C ILE A 156 -6.16 -3.50 6.80
N SER A 157 -5.49 -4.59 6.45
CA SER A 157 -4.06 -4.60 6.12
C SER A 157 -3.83 -5.03 4.68
N THR A 158 -3.02 -4.29 3.94
CA THR A 158 -2.66 -4.56 2.55
C THR A 158 -1.17 -4.79 2.43
N HIS A 159 -0.77 -5.93 1.89
CA HIS A 159 0.61 -6.35 1.71
C HIS A 159 0.93 -6.44 0.22
N VAL A 160 2.07 -5.89 -0.18
CA VAL A 160 2.49 -5.82 -1.58
C VAL A 160 3.28 -7.07 -1.96
N ILE A 161 2.73 -7.88 -2.88
CA ILE A 161 3.39 -9.07 -3.40
C ILE A 161 4.33 -8.68 -4.56
N THR A 162 3.79 -7.98 -5.56
CA THR A 162 4.54 -7.44 -6.70
C THR A 162 4.26 -5.95 -6.87
N PHE A 163 5.24 -5.23 -7.44
CA PHE A 163 5.11 -3.81 -7.72
C PHE A 163 5.88 -3.46 -9.00
N GLU A 164 5.15 -3.19 -10.08
CA GLU A 164 5.67 -3.00 -11.43
C GLU A 164 5.47 -1.56 -11.89
N VAL A 165 6.52 -0.76 -11.77
CA VAL A 165 6.50 0.66 -12.13
C VAL A 165 6.32 0.83 -13.64
N GLY A 166 5.39 1.70 -14.05
CA GLY A 166 5.12 2.03 -15.45
C GLY A 166 4.20 1.03 -16.17
N ALA A 167 3.74 -0.03 -15.50
CA ALA A 167 2.74 -0.94 -16.05
C ALA A 167 1.39 -0.22 -16.23
N VAL A 168 0.67 -0.57 -17.29
CA VAL A 168 -0.60 0.07 -17.69
C VAL A 168 -1.58 -1.01 -18.15
N LEU A 169 -2.82 -0.90 -17.68
CA LEU A 169 -3.92 -1.75 -18.13
C LEU A 169 -4.42 -1.30 -19.51
N GLN A 170 -4.78 -2.26 -20.37
CA GLN A 170 -5.36 -1.94 -21.68
C GLN A 170 -6.64 -1.13 -21.53
N ASP A 171 -6.80 -0.09 -22.34
CA ASP A 171 -7.94 0.84 -22.23
C ASP A 171 -9.30 0.15 -22.38
N SER A 172 -9.37 -0.93 -23.17
CA SER A 172 -10.57 -1.77 -23.34
C SER A 172 -11.06 -2.44 -22.05
N LEU A 173 -10.20 -2.55 -21.02
CA LEU A 173 -10.52 -3.18 -19.73
C LEU A 173 -10.80 -2.15 -18.63
N THR A 174 -10.83 -0.86 -18.96
CA THR A 174 -10.89 0.25 -17.99
C THR A 174 -12.21 1.00 -18.05
N GLN A 175 -13.28 0.35 -18.49
CA GLN A 175 -14.61 0.95 -18.57
C GLN A 175 -15.60 0.06 -17.85
N ALA A 176 -16.43 0.70 -17.01
CA ALA A 176 -17.55 0.02 -16.37
C ALA A 176 -18.54 -0.46 -17.46
N PRO A 177 -19.21 -1.60 -17.26
CA PRO A 177 -20.18 -2.12 -18.21
C PRO A 177 -21.38 -1.19 -18.41
N ALA A 178 -22.04 -1.29 -19.56
CA ALA A 178 -23.15 -0.39 -19.92
C ALA A 178 -24.31 -0.39 -18.91
N TYR A 179 -24.56 -1.52 -18.23
CA TYR A 179 -25.63 -1.63 -17.22
C TYR A 179 -25.34 -0.84 -15.93
N CYS A 180 -24.10 -0.39 -15.72
CA CYS A 180 -23.78 0.55 -14.64
C CYS A 180 -24.39 1.94 -14.85
N PHE A 181 -24.78 2.29 -16.07
CA PHE A 181 -25.32 3.62 -16.40
C PHE A 181 -26.85 3.64 -16.52
N SER A 182 -27.50 2.49 -16.36
CA SER A 182 -28.97 2.36 -16.43
C SER A 182 -29.66 2.47 -15.06
N GLN A 183 -28.89 2.56 -13.98
CA GLN A 183 -29.45 2.71 -12.63
C GLN A 183 -29.69 4.20 -12.33
N GLU A 184 -30.87 4.54 -11.80
CA GLU A 184 -31.07 5.85 -11.18
C GLU A 184 -30.21 5.90 -9.92
N SER A 185 -29.35 6.92 -9.79
CA SER A 185 -28.48 7.08 -8.63
C SER A 185 -29.32 7.17 -7.35
N GLU A 186 -29.28 6.16 -6.49
CA GLU A 186 -29.74 6.30 -5.11
C GLU A 186 -28.78 7.25 -4.40
N LYS A 187 -29.21 8.49 -4.22
CA LYS A 187 -28.52 9.44 -3.35
C LYS A 187 -28.71 8.96 -1.91
N LEU A 188 -27.67 8.39 -1.32
CA LEU A 188 -27.54 8.22 0.13
C LEU A 188 -27.22 9.55 0.80
#